data_AF-A0A924XYV3-F1
#
_entry.id   AF-A0A924XYV3-F1
#
_cell.length_a   1.000
_cell.length_b   1.000
_cell.length_c   1.000
_cell.angle_alpha   90.00
_cell.angle_beta   90.00
_cell.angle_gamma   90.00
#
_symmetry.space_group_name_H-M   'P 1'
#
loop_
_entity.id
_entity.type
_entity.pdbx_description
1 polymer ?
#
loop_
_entity_poly.entity_id
_entity_poly.type
_entity_poly.pdbx_seq_one_letter_code
_entity_poly.pdbx_strand_id
1 'polypeptide(L)'
;MIRTSLPIPPAEQFRLRLELAARRTRRALEQRRRDLRFGAETALRVATTAPRVLHDNYLRVRWQEELKLERATFNDFYNHYDSLIGLLCLAAHEGNSADIEADYKEKRTFFMSRYPKIKQYVAPHLEIDTNDTLQTLWGRRACDAFEAMFSSTTVGTLLETDNGHLIERMVRANTALADWEGDLEKRETTASR
;
A
#
# COMPACT_ATOMS: atom_id res chain seq x y z
N MET A 1 -51.42 58.30 -41.33
CA MET A 1 -49.96 58.49 -41.31
C MET A 1 -49.33 57.55 -42.34
N ILE A 2 -49.11 58.04 -43.55
CA ILE A 2 -48.54 57.26 -44.67
C ILE A 2 -47.01 57.40 -44.59
N ARG A 3 -46.30 56.31 -44.26
CA ARG A 3 -44.84 56.28 -44.41
C ARG A 3 -44.52 56.08 -45.89
N THR A 4 -44.20 57.17 -46.58
CA THR A 4 -43.60 57.14 -47.91
C THR A 4 -42.13 56.71 -47.76
N SER A 5 -41.84 55.43 -47.94
CA SER A 5 -40.46 54.97 -48.13
C SER A 5 -39.97 55.41 -49.51
N LEU A 6 -39.14 56.45 -49.54
CA LEU A 6 -38.39 56.82 -50.74
C LEU A 6 -37.53 55.63 -51.21
N PRO A 7 -37.51 55.32 -52.52
CA PRO A 7 -36.70 54.22 -53.04
C PRO A 7 -35.20 54.55 -52.87
N ILE A 8 -34.50 53.68 -52.15
CA ILE A 8 -33.05 53.80 -51.93
C ILE A 8 -32.34 53.72 -53.30
N PRO A 9 -31.45 54.66 -53.65
CA PRO A 9 -30.71 54.63 -54.90
C PRO A 9 -29.94 53.32 -55.08
N PRO A 10 -29.82 52.77 -56.31
CA PRO A 10 -29.18 51.48 -56.56
C PRO A 10 -27.74 51.38 -56.02
N ALA A 11 -26.99 52.48 -56.05
CA ALA A 11 -25.64 52.57 -55.50
C ALA A 11 -25.61 52.40 -53.97
N GLU A 12 -26.58 52.96 -53.26
CA GLU A 12 -26.71 52.80 -51.81
C GLU A 12 -27.16 51.40 -51.43
N GLN A 13 -28.05 50.77 -52.22
CA GLN A 13 -28.44 49.37 -52.03
C GLN A 13 -27.23 48.43 -52.17
N PHE A 14 -26.36 48.68 -53.15
CA PHE A 14 -25.14 47.90 -53.36
C PHE A 14 -24.16 48.05 -52.19
N ARG A 15 -23.93 49.29 -51.72
CA ARG A 15 -23.09 49.57 -50.55
C ARG A 15 -23.61 48.90 -49.28
N LEU A 16 -24.92 48.98 -49.02
CA LEU A 16 -25.55 48.34 -47.86
C LEU A 16 -25.43 46.81 -47.90
N ARG A 17 -25.57 46.19 -49.10
CA ARG A 17 -25.36 44.76 -49.29
C ARG A 17 -23.90 44.35 -49.02
N LEU A 18 -22.93 45.15 -49.47
CA LEU A 18 -21.51 44.95 -49.18
C LEU A 18 -21.21 45.07 -47.68
N GLU A 19 -21.73 46.08 -47.01
CA GLU A 19 -21.55 46.26 -45.56
C GLU A 19 -22.21 45.11 -44.76
N LEU A 20 -23.39 44.64 -45.18
CA LEU A 20 -24.04 43.48 -44.58
C LEU A 20 -23.25 42.19 -44.81
N ALA A 21 -22.71 41.98 -46.02
CA ALA A 21 -21.85 40.84 -46.32
C ALA A 21 -20.55 40.87 -45.50
N ALA A 22 -19.92 42.05 -45.37
CA ALA A 22 -18.73 42.24 -44.53
C ALA A 22 -19.02 41.99 -43.04
N ARG A 23 -20.17 42.42 -42.53
CA ARG A 23 -20.58 42.15 -41.14
C ARG A 23 -20.87 40.66 -40.90
N ARG A 24 -21.50 39.97 -41.86
CA ARG A 24 -21.78 38.53 -41.77
C ARG A 24 -20.49 37.71 -41.78
N THR A 25 -19.57 38.02 -42.69
CA THR A 25 -18.26 37.35 -42.77
C THR A 25 -17.43 37.61 -41.50
N ARG A 26 -17.41 38.83 -40.99
CA ARG A 26 -16.76 39.15 -39.70
C ARG A 26 -17.33 38.35 -38.54
N ARG A 27 -18.65 38.28 -38.39
CA ARG A 27 -19.30 37.46 -37.35
C ARG A 27 -18.98 35.97 -37.50
N ALA A 28 -18.99 35.45 -38.73
CA ALA A 28 -18.64 34.06 -39.00
C ALA A 28 -17.18 33.75 -38.64
N LEU A 29 -16.25 34.65 -38.95
CA LEU A 29 -14.84 34.52 -38.57
C LEU A 29 -14.63 34.62 -37.05
N GLU A 30 -15.33 35.53 -36.39
CA GLU A 30 -15.30 35.67 -34.93
C GLU A 30 -15.86 34.43 -34.23
N GLN A 31 -16.96 33.86 -34.74
CA GLN A 31 -17.53 32.60 -34.26
C GLN A 31 -16.53 31.45 -34.41
N ARG A 32 -15.97 31.28 -35.62
CA ARG A 32 -14.99 30.23 -35.90
C ARG A 32 -13.73 30.36 -35.04
N ARG A 33 -13.29 31.59 -34.75
CA ARG A 33 -12.16 31.84 -33.83
C ARG A 33 -12.47 31.44 -32.40
N ARG A 34 -13.72 31.65 -31.92
CA ARG A 34 -14.15 31.19 -30.59
C ARG A 34 -14.21 29.67 -30.54
N ASP A 35 -14.78 29.02 -31.55
CA ASP A 35 -14.89 27.57 -31.62
C ASP A 35 -13.51 26.90 -31.61
N LEU A 36 -12.55 27.44 -32.38
CA LEU A 36 -11.16 26.96 -32.38
C LEU A 36 -10.47 27.15 -31.04
N ARG A 37 -10.68 28.29 -30.36
CA ARG A 37 -10.13 28.53 -29.02
C ARG A 37 -10.69 27.56 -27.99
N PHE A 38 -12.01 27.36 -28.00
CA PHE A 38 -12.68 26.43 -27.11
C PHE A 38 -12.20 24.98 -27.34
N GLY A 39 -12.06 24.57 -28.62
CA GLY A 39 -11.50 23.28 -28.98
C GLY A 39 -10.05 23.10 -28.50
N ALA A 40 -9.21 24.12 -28.66
CA ALA A 40 -7.82 24.09 -28.22
C ALA A 40 -7.69 24.04 -26.68
N GLU A 41 -8.49 24.82 -25.94
CA GLU A 41 -8.53 24.79 -24.47
C GLU A 41 -8.99 23.44 -23.95
N THR A 42 -10.01 22.85 -24.58
CA THR A 42 -10.52 21.52 -24.22
C THR A 42 -9.46 20.45 -24.50
N ALA A 43 -8.82 20.48 -25.67
CA ALA A 43 -7.75 19.55 -26.03
C ALA A 43 -6.55 19.67 -25.09
N LEU A 44 -6.15 20.89 -24.71
CA LEU A 44 -5.07 21.13 -23.76
C LEU A 44 -5.42 20.59 -22.37
N ARG A 45 -6.65 20.83 -21.88
CA ARG A 45 -7.11 20.26 -20.61
C ARG A 45 -7.01 18.74 -20.63
N VAL A 46 -7.55 18.08 -21.65
CA VAL A 46 -7.48 16.62 -21.81
C VAL A 46 -6.03 16.12 -21.88
N ALA A 47 -5.17 16.81 -22.64
CA ALA A 47 -3.75 16.46 -22.77
C ALA A 47 -2.98 16.58 -21.44
N THR A 48 -3.38 17.51 -20.56
CA THR A 48 -2.76 17.69 -19.24
C THR A 48 -3.36 16.80 -18.15
N THR A 49 -4.63 16.42 -18.24
CA THR A 49 -5.30 15.56 -17.25
C THR A 49 -5.08 14.08 -17.52
N ALA A 50 -5.01 13.65 -18.78
CA ALA A 50 -4.84 12.23 -19.12
C ALA A 50 -3.55 11.60 -18.53
N PRO A 51 -2.37 12.25 -18.56
CA PRO A 51 -1.16 11.69 -17.95
C PRO A 51 -1.27 11.56 -16.43
N ARG A 52 -1.96 12.51 -15.76
CA ARG A 52 -2.18 12.46 -14.31
C ARG A 52 -3.09 11.29 -13.93
N VAL A 53 -4.21 11.13 -14.63
CA VAL A 53 -5.14 10.01 -14.40
C VAL A 53 -4.46 8.66 -14.65
N LEU A 54 -3.62 8.55 -15.68
CA LEU A 54 -2.85 7.34 -15.93
C LEU A 54 -1.80 7.07 -14.84
N HIS A 55 -1.13 8.11 -14.35
CA HIS A 55 -0.17 8.00 -13.26
C HIS A 55 -0.85 7.56 -11.95
N ASP A 56 -1.97 8.17 -11.59
CA ASP A 56 -2.74 7.83 -10.39
C ASP A 56 -3.28 6.39 -10.48
N ASN A 57 -3.78 5.98 -11.65
CA ASN A 57 -4.19 4.59 -11.88
C ASN A 57 -3.03 3.61 -11.75
N TYR A 58 -1.84 3.94 -12.29
CA TYR A 58 -0.66 3.10 -12.14
C TYR A 58 -0.25 2.95 -10.68
N LEU A 59 -0.21 4.04 -9.92
CA LEU A 59 0.11 4.00 -8.49
C LEU A 59 -0.90 3.15 -7.72
N ARG A 60 -2.19 3.26 -8.04
CA ARG A 60 -3.23 2.44 -7.41
C ARG A 60 -3.04 0.95 -7.69
N VAL A 61 -2.81 0.57 -8.94
CA VAL A 61 -2.58 -0.84 -9.32
C VAL A 61 -1.32 -1.38 -8.64
N ARG A 62 -0.23 -0.63 -8.69
CA ARG A 62 1.02 -1.00 -8.02
C ARG A 62 0.83 -1.19 -6.51
N TRP A 63 0.12 -0.27 -5.87
CA TRP A 63 -0.17 -0.38 -4.44
C TRP A 63 -1.00 -1.63 -4.11
N GLN A 64 -1.99 -1.97 -4.94
CA GLN A 64 -2.77 -3.20 -4.78
C GLN A 64 -1.91 -4.48 -4.94
N GLU A 65 -0.94 -4.48 -5.86
CA GLU A 65 0.01 -5.58 -6.01
C GLU A 65 0.94 -5.71 -4.81
N GLU A 66 1.45 -4.59 -4.30
CA GLU A 66 2.28 -4.56 -3.08
C GLU A 66 1.52 -5.12 -1.87
N LEU A 67 0.25 -4.76 -1.69
CA LEU A 67 -0.60 -5.31 -0.62
C LEU A 67 -0.83 -6.81 -0.76
N LYS A 68 -1.05 -7.33 -1.98
CA LYS A 68 -1.17 -8.78 -2.22
C LYS A 68 0.10 -9.53 -1.85
N LEU A 69 1.27 -8.98 -2.18
CA LEU A 69 2.56 -9.57 -1.82
C LEU A 69 2.80 -9.54 -0.30
N GLU A 70 2.39 -8.45 0.35
CA GLU A 70 2.44 -8.34 1.81
C GLU A 70 1.53 -9.37 2.48
N ARG A 71 0.29 -9.55 2.00
CA ARG A 71 -0.64 -10.59 2.47
C ARG A 71 -0.10 -12.00 2.30
N ALA A 72 0.47 -12.31 1.14
CA ALA A 72 1.10 -13.61 0.92
C ALA A 72 2.28 -13.83 1.88
N THR A 73 3.07 -12.79 2.14
CA THR A 73 4.17 -12.83 3.10
C THR A 73 3.68 -13.01 4.54
N PHE A 74 2.60 -12.34 4.93
CA PHE A 74 1.95 -12.51 6.23
C PHE A 74 1.49 -13.96 6.41
N ASN A 75 0.71 -14.49 5.47
CA ASN A 75 0.17 -15.85 5.55
C ASN A 75 1.28 -16.91 5.65
N ASP A 76 2.33 -16.78 4.82
CA ASP A 76 3.49 -17.67 4.85
C ASP A 76 4.18 -17.63 6.22
N PHE A 77 4.43 -16.43 6.76
CA PHE A 77 5.07 -16.28 8.06
C PHE A 77 4.20 -16.81 9.21
N TYR A 78 2.91 -16.47 9.21
CA TYR A 78 1.96 -16.88 10.26
C TYR A 78 1.78 -18.39 10.31
N ASN A 79 1.69 -19.06 9.15
CA ASN A 79 1.58 -20.52 9.10
C ASN A 79 2.81 -21.22 9.70
N HIS A 80 4.01 -20.71 9.42
CA HIS A 80 5.23 -21.22 10.06
C HIS A 80 5.25 -20.93 11.56
N TYR A 81 4.68 -19.79 11.98
CA TYR A 81 4.62 -19.38 13.38
C TYR A 81 3.68 -20.28 14.17
N ASP A 82 2.46 -20.50 13.69
CA ASP A 82 1.49 -21.42 14.29
C ASP A 82 2.08 -22.84 14.42
N SER A 83 2.75 -23.33 13.37
CA SER A 83 3.43 -24.62 13.39
C SER A 83 4.59 -24.68 14.41
N LEU A 84 5.33 -23.58 14.62
CA LEU A 84 6.34 -23.50 15.67
C LEU A 84 5.73 -23.53 17.07
N ILE A 85 4.64 -22.78 17.29
CA ILE A 85 3.94 -22.78 18.58
C ILE A 85 3.47 -24.20 18.91
N GLY A 86 2.85 -24.89 17.94
CA GLY A 86 2.46 -26.29 18.09
C GLY A 86 3.63 -27.19 18.49
N LEU A 87 4.78 -27.03 17.84
CA LEU A 87 6.00 -27.79 18.16
C LEU A 87 6.52 -27.49 19.57
N LEU A 88 6.54 -26.24 20.00
CA LEU A 88 7.00 -25.84 21.33
C LEU A 88 6.06 -26.34 22.43
N CYS A 89 4.74 -26.31 22.19
CA CYS A 89 3.76 -26.91 23.08
C CYS A 89 3.94 -28.43 23.18
N LEU A 90 4.17 -29.11 22.05
CA LEU A 90 4.45 -30.55 22.02
C LEU A 90 5.71 -30.88 22.82
N ALA A 91 6.80 -30.15 22.60
CA ALA A 91 8.06 -30.32 23.31
C ALA A 91 7.93 -30.10 24.82
N ALA A 92 7.12 -29.12 25.23
CA ALA A 92 6.84 -28.86 26.64
C ALA A 92 6.00 -29.98 27.28
N HIS A 93 5.14 -30.65 26.52
CA HIS A 93 4.26 -31.71 27.02
C HIS A 93 4.91 -33.08 27.05
N GLU A 94 5.50 -33.51 25.94
CA GLU A 94 6.06 -34.86 25.74
C GLU A 94 7.55 -34.93 26.06
N GLY A 95 8.20 -33.78 26.24
CA GLY A 95 9.65 -33.66 26.37
C GLY A 95 10.33 -33.51 25.02
N ASN A 96 11.65 -33.34 25.07
CA ASN A 96 12.45 -33.03 23.90
C ASN A 96 12.97 -34.30 23.21
N SER A 97 12.49 -34.58 22.00
CA SER A 97 12.93 -35.71 21.17
C SER A 97 13.88 -35.24 20.06
N ALA A 98 14.62 -36.18 19.45
CA ALA A 98 15.51 -35.86 18.32
C ALA A 98 14.75 -35.28 17.11
N ASP A 99 13.53 -35.75 16.87
CA ASP A 99 12.67 -35.28 15.78
C ASP A 99 12.18 -33.85 16.06
N ILE A 100 11.80 -33.54 17.31
CA ILE A 100 11.39 -32.19 17.72
C ILE A 100 12.54 -31.19 17.57
N GLU A 101 13.77 -31.55 17.94
CA GLU A 101 14.95 -30.70 17.75
C GLU A 101 15.26 -30.46 16.27
N ALA A 102 15.10 -31.49 15.42
CA ALA A 102 15.29 -31.36 13.99
C ALA A 102 14.28 -30.38 13.37
N ASP A 103 13.00 -30.55 13.70
CA ASP A 103 11.92 -29.66 13.25
C ASP A 103 12.12 -28.23 13.75
N TYR A 104 12.51 -28.06 15.01
CA TYR A 104 12.78 -26.74 15.57
C TYR A 104 13.95 -26.05 14.86
N LYS A 105 15.03 -26.79 14.59
CA LYS A 105 16.19 -26.24 13.88
C LYS A 105 15.81 -25.75 12.47
N GLU A 106 14.96 -26.49 11.75
CA GLU A 106 14.44 -26.07 10.45
C GLU A 106 13.63 -24.79 10.57
N LYS A 107 12.64 -24.77 11.48
CA LYS A 107 11.78 -23.60 11.71
C LYS A 107 12.58 -22.38 12.14
N ARG A 108 13.52 -22.55 13.07
CA ARG A 108 14.43 -21.49 13.52
C ARG A 108 15.23 -20.91 12.36
N THR A 109 15.76 -21.76 11.47
CA THR A 109 16.50 -21.32 10.29
C THR A 109 15.62 -20.48 9.37
N PHE A 110 14.38 -20.92 9.14
CA PHE A 110 13.37 -20.14 8.41
C PHE A 110 13.17 -18.77 9.06
N PHE A 111 12.87 -18.71 10.36
CA PHE A 111 12.59 -17.47 11.06
C PHE A 111 13.77 -16.50 11.09
N MET A 112 14.98 -16.98 11.34
CA MET A 112 16.19 -16.14 11.30
C MET A 112 16.39 -15.48 9.93
N SER A 113 16.01 -16.16 8.84
CA SER A 113 16.13 -15.61 7.48
C SER A 113 14.96 -14.70 7.08
N ARG A 114 13.75 -14.98 7.59
CA ARG A 114 12.50 -14.34 7.16
C ARG A 114 12.12 -13.15 8.03
N TYR A 115 12.33 -13.25 9.34
CA TYR A 115 11.96 -12.22 10.31
C TYR A 115 12.56 -10.83 9.99
N PRO A 116 13.85 -10.69 9.63
CA PRO A 116 14.41 -9.37 9.28
C PRO A 116 13.67 -8.67 8.14
N LYS A 117 13.07 -9.42 7.20
CA LYS A 117 12.35 -8.87 6.06
C LYS A 117 10.96 -8.34 6.43
N ILE A 118 10.35 -8.91 7.47
CA ILE A 118 9.01 -8.52 7.91
C ILE A 118 9.03 -7.62 9.14
N LYS A 119 10.19 -7.47 9.79
CA LYS A 119 10.36 -6.69 11.02
C LYS A 119 9.81 -5.28 10.91
N GLN A 120 9.94 -4.62 9.75
CA GLN A 120 9.39 -3.29 9.52
C GLN A 120 7.86 -3.19 9.69
N TYR A 121 7.14 -4.29 9.48
CA TYR A 121 5.69 -4.35 9.62
C TYR A 121 5.27 -4.71 11.04
N VAL A 122 6.02 -5.57 11.73
CA VAL A 122 5.65 -6.11 13.04
C VAL A 122 6.24 -5.29 14.20
N ALA A 123 7.41 -4.68 14.02
CA ALA A 123 8.10 -3.89 15.05
C ALA A 123 7.25 -2.78 15.69
N PRO A 124 6.37 -2.05 14.95
CA PRO A 124 5.48 -1.05 15.56
C PRO A 124 4.50 -1.63 16.58
N HIS A 125 4.20 -2.93 16.49
CA HIS A 125 3.23 -3.64 17.33
C HIS A 125 3.92 -4.47 18.43
N LEU A 126 5.25 -4.53 18.45
CA LEU A 126 6.00 -5.33 19.42
C LEU A 126 6.34 -4.51 20.66
N GLU A 127 5.85 -4.97 21.80
CA GLU A 127 6.26 -4.48 23.10
C GLU A 127 7.61 -5.08 23.51
N ILE A 128 8.57 -4.21 23.81
CA ILE A 128 9.88 -4.60 24.34
C ILE A 128 9.73 -4.91 25.82
N ASP A 129 10.07 -6.13 26.20
CA ASP A 129 10.10 -6.57 27.60
C ASP A 129 11.55 -6.57 28.13
N THR A 130 11.74 -6.21 29.39
CA THR A 130 13.08 -6.14 30.01
C THR A 130 13.71 -7.52 30.22
N ASN A 131 12.91 -8.60 30.23
CA ASN A 131 13.37 -9.98 30.31
C ASN A 131 13.86 -10.51 28.97
N ASP A 132 13.43 -9.91 27.85
CA ASP A 132 13.85 -10.29 26.51
C ASP A 132 15.23 -9.70 26.20
N THR A 133 16.27 -10.46 26.49
CA THR A 133 17.66 -10.05 26.24
C THR A 133 18.44 -11.06 25.42
N LEU A 134 19.21 -10.56 24.46
CA LEU A 134 20.21 -11.34 23.72
C LEU A 134 21.59 -11.09 24.30
N GLN A 135 22.35 -12.18 24.50
CA GLN A 135 23.76 -12.08 24.78
C GLN A 135 24.53 -11.73 23.49
N THR A 136 25.29 -10.64 23.53
CA THR A 136 26.15 -10.21 22.42
C THR A 136 27.61 -10.13 22.87
N LEU A 137 28.53 -9.90 21.93
CA LEU A 137 29.95 -9.67 22.24
C LEU A 137 30.18 -8.49 23.20
N TRP A 138 29.25 -7.54 23.25
CA TRP A 138 29.34 -6.30 24.03
C TRP A 138 28.45 -6.29 25.28
N GLY A 139 27.88 -7.45 25.65
CA GLY A 139 26.96 -7.59 26.78
C GLY A 139 25.53 -7.93 26.35
N ARG A 140 24.57 -7.70 27.25
CA ARG A 140 23.15 -7.96 26.98
C ARG A 140 22.51 -6.82 26.22
N ARG A 141 21.77 -7.14 25.17
CA ARG A 141 20.95 -6.19 24.39
C ARG A 141 19.48 -6.56 24.55
N ALA A 142 18.63 -5.56 24.82
CA ALA A 142 17.18 -5.75 24.75
C ALA A 142 16.78 -6.16 23.32
N CYS A 143 15.87 -7.11 23.21
CA CYS A 143 15.40 -7.62 21.94
C CYS A 143 13.87 -7.76 21.95
N ASP A 144 13.30 -7.94 20.77
CA ASP A 144 11.87 -8.17 20.66
C ASP A 144 11.52 -9.65 20.92
N ALA A 145 10.22 -9.92 21.10
CA ALA A 145 9.72 -11.24 21.43
C ALA A 145 10.12 -12.31 20.40
N PHE A 146 10.17 -11.97 19.10
CA PHE A 146 10.61 -12.91 18.07
C PHE A 146 12.11 -13.22 18.17
N GLU A 147 12.94 -12.18 18.28
CA GLU A 147 14.38 -12.33 18.44
C GLU A 147 14.73 -13.18 19.67
N ALA A 148 14.01 -12.98 20.78
CA ALA A 148 14.19 -13.78 21.99
C ALA A 148 13.77 -15.25 21.79
N MET A 149 12.64 -15.55 21.14
CA MET A 149 12.21 -16.93 20.86
C MET A 149 13.19 -17.70 19.97
N PHE A 150 13.83 -17.02 19.01
CA PHE A 150 14.75 -17.65 18.06
C PHE A 150 16.22 -17.60 18.52
N SER A 151 16.48 -17.05 19.70
CA SER A 151 17.83 -16.87 20.23
C SER A 151 18.50 -18.22 20.50
N SER A 152 17.81 -19.09 21.24
CA SER A 152 18.25 -20.43 21.61
C SER A 152 18.42 -21.33 20.38
N THR A 153 19.49 -22.11 20.35
CA THR A 153 19.81 -23.00 19.22
C THR A 153 19.03 -24.30 19.25
N THR A 154 18.54 -24.70 20.42
CA THR A 154 17.84 -25.97 20.65
C THR A 154 16.58 -25.72 21.47
N VAL A 155 15.58 -26.59 21.32
CA VAL A 155 14.34 -26.51 22.11
C VAL A 155 14.63 -26.74 23.59
N GLY A 156 15.51 -27.70 23.91
CA GLY A 156 15.90 -27.96 25.29
C GLY A 156 16.46 -26.72 25.98
N THR A 157 17.39 -26.01 25.32
CA THR A 157 17.96 -24.78 25.88
C THR A 157 16.93 -23.66 25.98
N LEU A 158 16.03 -23.55 25.00
CA LEU A 158 14.92 -22.60 25.07
C LEU A 158 14.04 -22.85 26.31
N LEU A 159 13.58 -24.08 26.52
CA LEU A 159 12.69 -24.42 27.64
C LEU A 159 13.37 -24.31 29.01
N GLU A 160 14.64 -24.68 29.11
CA GLU A 160 15.39 -24.63 30.38
C GLU A 160 15.76 -23.20 30.81
N THR A 161 16.12 -22.34 29.86
CA THR A 161 16.67 -21.00 30.17
C THR A 161 15.62 -19.89 30.21
N ASP A 162 14.41 -20.18 29.75
CA ASP A 162 13.37 -19.18 29.57
C ASP A 162 12.72 -18.69 30.88
N ASN A 163 12.87 -19.44 31.98
CA ASN A 163 12.33 -19.10 33.30
C ASN A 163 10.80 -18.86 33.34
N GLY A 164 10.05 -19.38 32.36
CA GLY A 164 8.58 -19.31 32.32
C GLY A 164 8.02 -18.11 31.54
N HIS A 165 8.88 -17.32 30.89
CA HIS A 165 8.48 -16.16 30.08
C HIS A 165 8.09 -16.51 28.64
N LEU A 166 8.18 -17.77 28.22
CA LEU A 166 7.98 -18.21 26.84
C LEU A 166 6.54 -17.98 26.42
N ILE A 167 5.59 -18.32 27.29
CA ILE A 167 4.16 -18.13 27.03
C ILE A 167 3.85 -16.65 26.84
N GLU A 168 4.35 -15.79 27.73
CA GLU A 168 4.16 -14.34 27.63
C GLU A 168 4.75 -13.79 26.33
N ARG A 169 5.92 -14.30 25.93
CA ARG A 169 6.60 -13.94 24.68
C ARG A 169 5.79 -14.39 23.45
N MET A 170 5.24 -15.60 23.46
CA MET A 170 4.36 -16.12 22.40
C MET A 170 3.07 -15.29 22.29
N VAL A 171 2.49 -14.91 23.43
CA VAL A 171 1.29 -14.06 23.46
C VAL A 171 1.60 -12.70 22.83
N ARG A 172 2.68 -12.03 23.26
CA ARG A 172 3.09 -10.73 22.68
C ARG A 172 3.38 -10.83 21.19
N ALA A 173 4.09 -11.87 20.76
CA ALA A 173 4.36 -12.11 19.35
C ALA A 173 3.07 -12.35 18.55
N ASN A 174 2.12 -13.10 19.09
CA ASN A 174 0.83 -13.36 18.45
C ASN A 174 -0.04 -12.09 18.37
N THR A 175 -0.09 -11.28 19.45
CA THR A 175 -0.78 -9.99 19.45
C THR A 175 -0.19 -9.06 18.39
N ALA A 176 1.13 -8.98 18.27
CA ALA A 176 1.78 -8.15 17.24
C ALA A 176 1.46 -8.61 15.81
N LEU A 177 1.35 -9.93 15.57
CA LEU A 177 0.91 -10.46 14.28
C LEU A 177 -0.56 -10.13 13.99
N ALA A 178 -1.44 -10.25 14.99
CA ALA A 178 -2.85 -9.91 14.85
C ALA A 178 -3.05 -8.41 14.55
N ASP A 179 -2.27 -7.53 15.19
CA ASP A 179 -2.33 -6.10 14.92
C ASP A 179 -1.82 -5.76 13.50
N TRP A 180 -0.73 -6.39 13.06
CA TRP A 180 -0.25 -6.25 11.68
C TRP A 180 -1.30 -6.73 10.68
N GLU A 181 -1.95 -7.86 10.93
CA GLU A 181 -3.06 -8.36 10.10
C GLU A 181 -4.19 -7.34 9.99
N GLY A 182 -4.63 -6.80 11.13
CA GLY A 182 -5.69 -5.78 11.16
C GLY A 182 -5.31 -4.51 10.39
N ASP A 183 -4.05 -4.07 10.47
CA ASP A 183 -3.57 -2.92 9.71
C ASP A 183 -3.40 -3.21 8.21
N LEU A 184 -3.10 -4.45 7.85
CA LEU A 184 -3.11 -4.89 6.46
C LEU A 184 -4.53 -4.91 5.89
N GLU A 185 -5.52 -5.44 6.62
CA GLU A 185 -6.94 -5.44 6.21
C GLU A 185 -7.48 -4.01 6.01
N LYS A 186 -7.14 -3.08 6.92
CA LYS A 186 -7.52 -1.66 6.78
C LYS A 186 -6.95 -1.03 5.50
N ARG A 187 -5.71 -1.37 5.13
CA ARG A 187 -5.07 -0.88 3.91
C ARG A 187 -5.68 -1.51 2.65
N GLU A 188 -5.97 -2.81 2.67
CA GLU A 188 -6.64 -3.51 1.56
C GLU A 188 -8.06 -2.98 1.31
N THR A 189 -8.83 -2.73 2.37
CA THR A 189 -10.18 -2.14 2.25
C THR A 189 -10.14 -0.70 1.74
N THR A 190 -9.13 0.08 2.12
CA THR A 190 -8.91 1.43 1.60
C THR A 190 -8.50 1.40 0.13
N ALA A 191 -7.65 0.46 -0.28
CA ALA A 191 -7.20 0.33 -1.67
C ALA A 191 -8.28 -0.22 -2.62
N SER A 192 -9.36 -0.80 -2.08
CA SER A 192 -10.50 -1.33 -2.85
C SER A 192 -11.63 -0.31 -3.07
N ARG A 193 -11.58 0.86 -2.43
CA ARG A 193 -12.52 1.97 -2.62
C ARG A 193 -12.07 2.90 -3.74
#